data_AF-A0A3M2A7P1-F1
#
_entry.id   AF-A0A3M2A7P1-F1
#
_cell.length_a   1.000
_cell.length_b   1.000
_cell.length_c   1.000
_cell.angle_alpha   90.00
_cell.angle_beta   90.00
_cell.angle_gamma   90.00
#
_symmetry.space_group_name_H-M   'P 1'
#
loop_
_entity.id
_entity.type
_entity.pdbx_description
1 polymer ?
#
loop_
_entity_poly.entity_id
_entity_poly.type
_entity_poly.pdbx_seq_one_letter_code
_entity_poly.pdbx_strand_id
1 'polypeptide(L)' 'MATSDKRKQSLYFPEQMLKEIQEEAARQDRSLSWIVQKAWKIARKEIMKYPSVNDIEDDADDERGRDE' A
#
# COMPACT_ATOMS: atom_id res chain seq x y z
N MET A 1 -17.12 12.25 20.43
CA MET A 1 -17.40 11.50 19.17
C MET A 1 -16.40 11.99 18.13
N ALA A 2 -15.34 11.24 17.87
CA ALA A 2 -14.31 11.66 16.91
C ALA A 2 -14.88 11.51 15.49
N THR A 3 -15.39 12.61 14.94
CA THR A 3 -15.71 12.74 13.52
C THR A 3 -14.46 12.32 12.76
N SER A 4 -14.47 11.17 12.09
CA SER A 4 -13.29 10.72 11.35
C SER A 4 -12.94 11.76 10.30
N ASP A 5 -11.81 12.42 10.51
CA ASP A 5 -11.29 13.49 9.65
C ASP A 5 -10.99 12.90 8.27
N LYS A 6 -11.77 13.27 7.26
CA LYS A 6 -11.62 12.78 5.89
C LYS A 6 -10.60 13.64 5.17
N ARG A 7 -9.43 13.08 4.87
CA ARG A 7 -8.38 13.77 4.11
C ARG A 7 -8.40 13.34 2.65
N LYS A 8 -8.40 14.31 1.74
CA LYS A 8 -8.28 14.06 0.29
C LYS A 8 -6.81 13.80 -0.04
N GLN A 9 -6.53 12.64 -0.62
CA GLN A 9 -5.19 12.25 -1.09
C GLN A 9 -5.28 11.85 -2.56
N SER A 10 -4.41 12.43 -3.39
CA SER A 10 -4.22 11.96 -4.76
C SER A 10 -3.19 10.82 -4.74
N LEU A 11 -3.54 9.69 -5.37
CA LEU A 11 -2.71 8.49 -5.48
C LEU A 11 -2.63 8.08 -6.94
N TYR A 12 -1.50 7.54 -7.36
CA TYR A 12 -1.32 6.99 -8.70
C TYR A 12 -1.62 5.50 -8.68
N PHE A 13 -2.48 5.06 -9.59
CA PHE A 13 -2.81 3.66 -9.79
C PHE A 13 -2.52 3.27 -11.24
N PRO A 14 -2.06 2.05 -11.50
CA PRO A 14 -2.08 1.49 -12.84
C PRO A 14 -3.50 1.50 -13.42
N GLU A 15 -3.64 1.72 -14.72
CA GLU A 15 -4.94 1.83 -15.40
C GLU A 15 -5.84 0.63 -15.12
N GLN A 16 -5.28 -0.58 -15.25
CA GLN A 16 -6.01 -1.83 -15.02
C GLN A 16 -6.55 -1.93 -13.59
N MET A 17 -5.70 -1.64 -12.60
CA MET A 17 -6.11 -1.67 -11.19
C MET A 17 -7.18 -0.62 -10.88
N LEU A 18 -7.06 0.59 -11.46
CA LEU A 18 -8.07 1.63 -11.28
C LEU A 18 -9.42 1.18 -11.85
N LYS A 19 -9.43 0.54 -13.01
CA LYS A 19 -10.65 0.00 -13.64
C LYS A 19 -11.29 -1.08 -12.77
N GLU A 20 -10.52 -2.02 -12.24
CA GLU A 20 -11.02 -3.05 -11.32
C GLU A 20 -11.65 -2.46 -10.05
N ILE A 21 -11.01 -1.43 -9.46
CA ILE A 21 -11.56 -0.75 -8.27
C ILE A 21 -12.86 -0.01 -8.62
N GLN A 22 -12.96 0.60 -9.81
CA GLN A 22 -14.18 1.27 -10.27
C GLN A 22 -15.33 0.30 -10.49
N GLU A 23 -15.06 -0.84 -11.13
CA GLU A 23 -16.05 -1.90 -11.36
C GLU A 23 -16.56 -2.47 -10.03
N GLU A 24 -15.68 -2.73 -9.06
CA GLU A 24 -16.08 -3.18 -7.72
C GLU A 24 -16.85 -2.13 -6.93
N ALA A 25 -16.48 -0.86 -7.05
CA ALA A 25 -17.22 0.25 -6.45
C ALA A 25 -18.65 0.34 -7.00
N ALA A 26 -18.80 0.25 -8.33
CA ALA A 26 -20.10 0.24 -9.00
C ALA A 26 -20.93 -1.00 -8.64
N ARG A 27 -20.31 -2.18 -8.58
CA ARG A 27 -20.97 -3.45 -8.22
C ARG A 27 -21.57 -3.43 -6.81
N GLN A 28 -20.90 -2.76 -5.87
CA GLN A 28 -21.30 -2.72 -4.46
C GLN A 28 -22.10 -1.46 -4.07
N ASP A 29 -22.31 -0.53 -5.01
CA ASP A 29 -22.89 0.80 -4.76
C ASP A 29 -22.13 1.57 -3.66
N ARG A 30 -20.80 1.55 -3.74
CA ARG A 30 -19.89 2.18 -2.77
C ARG A 30 -18.92 3.13 -3.45
N SER A 31 -18.35 4.06 -2.68
CA SER A 31 -17.33 4.98 -3.19
C SER A 31 -15.97 4.29 -3.35
N LEU A 32 -15.14 4.78 -4.28
CA LEU A 32 -13.76 4.32 -4.47
C LEU A 32 -12.95 4.36 -3.17
N SER A 33 -13.11 5.44 -2.40
CA SER A 33 -12.47 5.58 -1.09
C SER A 33 -12.88 4.46 -0.13
N TRP A 34 -14.13 4.00 -0.16
CA TRP A 34 -14.57 2.90 0.69
C TRP A 34 -13.93 1.57 0.29
N ILE A 35 -13.84 1.28 -1.01
CA ILE A 35 -13.19 0.07 -1.53
C ILE A 35 -11.72 0.03 -1.12
N VAL A 36 -10.99 1.13 -1.35
CA VAL A 36 -9.56 1.23 -0.95
C VAL A 36 -9.38 1.12 0.57
N GLN A 37 -10.25 1.76 1.36
CA GLN A 37 -10.21 1.62 2.83
C GLN A 37 -10.49 0.19 3.29
N LYS A 38 -11.41 -0.52 2.62
CA LYS A 38 -11.72 -1.92 2.93
C LYS A 38 -10.55 -2.82 2.58
N ALA A 39 -9.94 -2.63 1.41
CA ALA A 39 -8.74 -3.35 0.98
C ALA A 39 -7.60 -3.17 1.99
N TRP A 40 -7.34 -1.93 2.43
CA TRP A 40 -6.33 -1.65 3.46
C TRP A 40 -6.62 -2.39 4.78
N LYS A 41 -7.87 -2.38 5.26
CA LYS A 41 -8.23 -3.08 6.52
C LYS A 41 -8.01 -4.59 6.44
N ILE A 42 -8.20 -5.18 5.26
CA ILE A 42 -7.95 -6.61 5.02
C ILE A 42 -6.45 -6.88 4.95
N ALA A 43 -5.72 -6.11 4.13
CA ALA A 43 -4.30 -6.33 3.85
C ALA A 43 -3.37 -5.89 4.99
N ARG A 44 -3.80 -4.97 5.89
CA ARG A 44 -2.96 -4.37 6.94
C ARG A 44 -2.19 -5.41 7.75
N LYS A 45 -2.83 -6.53 8.13
CA LYS A 45 -2.18 -7.56 8.95
C LYS A 45 -1.02 -8.24 8.24
N GLU A 46 -1.15 -8.47 6.93
CA GLU A 46 -0.10 -9.06 6.11
C GLU A 46 0.97 -8.02 5.78
N ILE A 47 0.57 -6.80 5.44
CA ILE A 47 1.50 -5.70 5.16
C ILE A 47 2.42 -5.42 6.35
N MET A 48 1.88 -5.48 7.58
CA MET A 48 2.66 -5.27 8.82
C MET A 48 3.66 -6.39 9.14
N LYS A 49 3.61 -7.54 8.47
CA LYS A 49 4.60 -8.63 8.65
C LYS A 49 5.84 -8.42 7.81
N TYR A 50 5.76 -7.65 6.73
CA TYR A 50 6.95 -7.39 5.93
C TYR A 50 7.97 -6.61 6.78
N PRO A 51 9.24 -7.03 6.78
CA PRO A 51 10.29 -6.29 7.47
C PRO A 51 10.36 -4.88 6.90
N SER A 52 10.74 -3.91 7.74
CA SER A 52 11.05 -2.58 7.27
C SER A 52 12.16 -2.69 6.23
N VAL A 53 11.97 -2.12 5.06
CA VAL A 53 12.95 -2.17 3.96
C VAL A 53 14.30 -1.56 4.39
N ASN A 54 14.29 -0.73 5.43
CA ASN A 54 15.47 -0.10 6.02
C ASN A 54 16.24 -0.96 7.03
N ASP A 55 15.73 -2.14 7.44
CA ASP A 55 16.44 -3.02 8.40
C ASP A 55 17.37 -4.04 7.71
N ILE A 56 17.64 -3.89 6.40
CA ILE A 56 18.47 -4.82 5.60
C ILE A 56 19.84 -4.21 5.22
N GLU A 57 20.16 -2.99 5.63
CA GLU A 57 21.46 -2.36 5.32
C GLU A 57 22.18 -1.91 6.60
N ASP A 58 22.85 -2.83 7.30
CA ASP A 58 24.15 -2.54 7.99
C ASP A 58 24.97 -3.79 8.38
N ASP A 59 24.74 -4.99 7.82
CA ASP A 59 25.55 -6.20 8.18
C ASP A 59 25.95 -7.03 6.94
N ALA A 60 26.24 -6.35 5.84
CA ALA A 60 26.93 -6.94 4.69
C ALA A 60 28.22 -6.14 4.41
N ASP A 61 29.11 -6.15 5.41
CA ASP A 61 30.54 -5.92 5.25
C ASP A 61 31.11 -7.08 4.41
N ASP A 62 30.86 -7.08 3.09
CA ASP A 62 31.43 -8.07 2.15
C ASP A 62 32.59 -7.39 1.41
N GLU A 63 33.80 -7.69 1.87
CA GLU A 63 35.14 -7.23 1.46
C GLU A 63 35.52 -7.47 -0.04
N ARG A 64 34.61 -7.28 -1.00
CA ARG A 64 34.88 -7.52 -2.44
C ARG A 64 34.97 -6.22 -3.22
N GLY A 65 36.02 -5.45 -2.95
CA GLY A 65 36.37 -4.26 -3.73
C GLY A 65 37.86 -3.94 -3.76
N ARG A 66 38.73 -4.84 -3.32
CA ARG A 66 40.18 -4.69 -3.40
C ARG A 66 40.74 -5.75 -4.36
N ASP A 67 40.57 -5.52 -5.65
CA ASP A 67 41.47 -5.90 -6.75
C ASP A 67 40.70 -5.78 -8.09
N GLU A 68 40.68 -4.58 -8.67
CA GLU A 68 40.79 -4.38 -10.12
C GLU A 68 41.33 -2.97 -10.43
#